data_AF-A0AAP7FQI0-F1
#
_entry.id   AF-A0AAP7FQI0-F1
#
_cell.length_a   1.000
_cell.length_b   1.000
_cell.length_c   1.000
_cell.angle_alpha   90.00
_cell.angle_beta   90.00
_cell.angle_gamma   90.00
#
_symmetry.space_group_name_H-M   'P 1'
#
loop_
_entity.id
_entity.type
_entity.pdbx_description
1 polymer ?
#
loop_
_entity_poly.entity_id
_entity_poly.type
_entity_poly.pdbx_seq_one_letter_code
_entity_poly.pdbx_strand_id
1 'polypeptide(L)'
;MTDSRSFWVTGASNGLGLALVERLLEQGHCVAASAKESDELNALAAQHGRRFLRLPWQLHADGQAADACQQICHAWCSLDGLILNAGTSDYLDAPLAGSDVFEAIVTSNQVAGEHSLANALPLLLKGESPQVMAVFNRYSALQLYAPTQVSAGWNNMPQWMREQRKTLKGQGIDVTVVSPQSLKTPVTPAQAIPEEWTPRRAAEELLRRWPQREPELVLETLDLSSLWPLPRS
;
A
#
# COMPACT_ATOMS: atom_id res chain seq x y z
N MET A 1 7.96 -4.94 25.53
CA MET A 1 6.72 -5.57 25.04
C MET A 1 6.24 -4.70 23.91
N THR A 2 6.26 -5.19 22.67
CA THR A 2 5.65 -4.46 21.56
C THR A 2 4.14 -4.68 21.66
N ASP A 3 3.37 -3.63 21.90
CA ASP A 3 1.92 -3.73 21.84
C ASP A 3 1.52 -4.18 20.44
N SER A 4 0.74 -5.27 20.38
CA SER A 4 0.29 -5.85 19.13
C SER A 4 -0.69 -4.91 18.44
N ARG A 5 -0.31 -4.40 17.26
CA ARG A 5 -1.14 -3.53 16.41
C ARG A 5 -1.82 -4.30 15.28
N SER A 6 -2.80 -3.68 14.67
CA SER A 6 -3.59 -4.16 13.55
C SER A 6 -3.27 -3.38 12.27
N PHE A 7 -2.98 -4.09 11.19
CA PHE A 7 -2.62 -3.52 9.90
C PHE A 7 -3.49 -4.08 8.78
N TRP A 8 -3.81 -3.26 7.78
CA TRP A 8 -4.38 -3.69 6.52
C TRP A 8 -3.40 -3.36 5.39
N VAL A 9 -2.96 -4.38 4.67
CA VAL A 9 -2.06 -4.27 3.52
C VAL A 9 -2.85 -4.61 2.25
N THR A 10 -2.90 -3.68 1.32
CA THR A 10 -3.48 -3.89 -0.02
C THR A 10 -2.42 -4.40 -0.98
N GLY A 11 -2.81 -5.00 -2.11
CA GLY A 11 -1.87 -5.43 -3.15
C GLY A 11 -0.83 -6.43 -2.65
N ALA A 12 -1.23 -7.39 -1.82
CA ALA A 12 -0.34 -8.24 -1.04
C ALA A 12 -0.12 -9.65 -1.61
N SER A 13 -0.42 -9.87 -2.90
CA SER A 13 -0.32 -11.20 -3.52
C SER A 13 1.11 -11.70 -3.69
N ASN A 14 2.06 -10.78 -3.85
CA ASN A 14 3.47 -11.09 -4.04
C ASN A 14 4.35 -9.88 -3.69
N GLY A 15 5.66 -10.01 -3.94
CA GLY A 15 6.60 -8.89 -3.92
C GLY A 15 6.59 -8.14 -2.60
N LEU A 16 6.67 -6.81 -2.68
CA LEU A 16 6.74 -5.94 -1.50
C LEU A 16 5.51 -6.08 -0.58
N GLY A 17 4.32 -6.23 -1.15
CA GLY A 17 3.08 -6.35 -0.38
C GLY A 17 3.06 -7.61 0.48
N LEU A 18 3.43 -8.76 -0.09
CA LEU A 18 3.56 -10.02 0.66
C LEU A 18 4.65 -9.92 1.73
N ALA A 19 5.82 -9.35 1.38
CA ALA A 19 6.91 -9.17 2.32
C ALA A 19 6.53 -8.27 3.52
N LEU A 20 5.73 -7.22 3.31
CA LEU A 20 5.19 -6.40 4.39
C LEU A 20 4.28 -7.21 5.32
N VAL A 21 3.42 -8.05 4.76
CA VAL A 21 2.53 -8.94 5.54
C VAL A 21 3.35 -9.89 6.41
N GLU A 22 4.30 -10.59 5.81
CA GLU A 22 5.18 -11.54 6.52
C GLU A 22 5.91 -10.86 7.68
N ARG A 23 6.54 -9.70 7.42
CA ARG A 23 7.34 -9.01 8.45
C ARG A 23 6.49 -8.45 9.58
N LEU A 24 5.29 -7.93 9.30
CA LEU A 24 4.36 -7.49 10.34
C LEU A 24 3.88 -8.66 11.22
N LEU A 25 3.56 -9.81 10.61
CA LEU A 25 3.17 -11.01 11.34
C LEU A 25 4.32 -11.59 12.18
N GLU A 26 5.54 -11.60 11.65
CA GLU A 26 6.76 -11.99 12.38
C GLU A 26 7.04 -11.07 13.58
N GLN A 27 6.73 -9.77 13.47
CA GLN A 27 6.82 -8.80 14.56
C GLN A 27 5.71 -8.94 15.62
N GLY A 28 4.75 -9.85 15.39
CA GLY A 28 3.70 -10.20 16.33
C GLY A 28 2.39 -9.45 16.13
N HIS A 29 2.26 -8.64 15.07
CA HIS A 29 1.07 -7.85 14.77
C HIS A 29 -0.05 -8.68 14.16
N CYS A 30 -1.26 -8.12 14.16
CA CYS A 30 -2.40 -8.59 13.39
C CYS A 30 -2.37 -7.95 12.00
N VAL A 31 -2.55 -8.74 10.94
CA VAL A 31 -2.42 -8.27 9.55
C VAL A 31 -3.55 -8.80 8.69
N ALA A 32 -4.26 -7.90 8.05
CA ALA A 32 -5.23 -8.23 7.02
C ALA A 32 -4.60 -7.95 5.65
N ALA A 33 -4.71 -8.90 4.73
CA ALA A 33 -4.10 -8.81 3.40
C ALA A 33 -5.18 -8.92 2.33
N SER A 34 -5.31 -7.89 1.51
CA SER A 34 -6.11 -7.93 0.27
C SER A 34 -5.20 -8.37 -0.87
N ALA A 35 -5.42 -9.60 -1.34
CA ALA A 35 -4.53 -10.28 -2.28
C ALA A 35 -5.24 -11.46 -2.97
N LYS A 36 -4.77 -11.80 -4.18
CA LYS A 36 -5.18 -13.03 -4.87
C LYS A 36 -4.78 -14.24 -4.04
N GLU A 37 -5.56 -15.30 -4.15
CA GLU A 37 -5.26 -16.55 -3.45
C GLU A 37 -3.92 -17.14 -3.90
N SER A 38 -3.11 -17.57 -2.93
CA SER A 38 -1.80 -18.19 -3.16
C SER A 38 -1.47 -19.16 -2.03
N ASP A 39 -0.56 -20.10 -2.30
CA ASP A 39 -0.09 -21.07 -1.30
C ASP A 39 0.63 -20.38 -0.13
N GLU A 40 1.33 -19.28 -0.39
CA GLU A 40 2.00 -18.47 0.62
C GLU A 40 1.00 -17.87 1.62
N LEU A 41 -0.11 -17.28 1.13
CA LEU A 41 -1.14 -16.73 2.02
C LEU A 41 -1.87 -17.82 2.81
N ASN A 42 -2.05 -19.00 2.21
CA ASN A 42 -2.62 -20.16 2.89
C ASN A 42 -1.71 -20.66 4.02
N ALA A 43 -0.40 -20.71 3.78
CA ALA A 43 0.58 -21.03 4.80
C ALA A 43 0.59 -20.00 5.94
N LEU A 44 0.51 -18.70 5.62
CA LEU A 44 0.41 -17.63 6.62
C LEU A 44 -0.87 -17.75 7.47
N ALA A 45 -2.00 -18.07 6.86
CA ALA A 45 -3.25 -18.30 7.58
C ALA A 45 -3.15 -19.51 8.54
N ALA A 46 -2.56 -20.61 8.08
CA ALA A 46 -2.34 -21.79 8.91
C ALA A 46 -1.38 -21.51 10.09
N GLN A 47 -0.33 -20.71 9.85
CA GLN A 47 0.70 -20.40 10.84
C GLN A 47 0.25 -19.34 11.88
N HIS A 48 -0.49 -18.31 11.46
CA HIS A 48 -0.79 -17.15 12.31
C HIS A 48 -2.23 -17.12 12.83
N GLY A 49 -3.13 -17.97 12.32
CA GLY A 49 -4.50 -18.11 12.77
C GLY A 49 -5.23 -16.77 12.81
N ARG A 50 -5.85 -16.42 13.94
CA ARG A 50 -6.66 -15.20 14.11
C ARG A 50 -5.90 -13.88 13.96
N ARG A 51 -4.56 -13.90 13.91
CA ARG A 51 -3.75 -12.70 13.64
C ARG A 51 -3.66 -12.39 12.15
N PHE A 52 -4.03 -13.31 11.27
CA PHE A 52 -4.01 -13.08 9.84
C PHE A 52 -5.42 -13.17 9.25
N LEU A 53 -5.81 -12.18 8.46
CA LEU A 53 -7.05 -12.19 7.69
C LEU A 53 -6.72 -12.09 6.21
N ARG A 54 -7.25 -13.01 5.41
CA ARG A 54 -7.26 -12.89 3.97
C ARG A 54 -8.53 -12.16 3.55
N LEU A 55 -8.38 -11.06 2.81
CA LEU A 55 -9.47 -10.18 2.40
C LEU A 55 -9.64 -10.19 0.87
N PRO A 56 -10.78 -9.72 0.36
CA PRO A 56 -10.98 -9.57 -1.08
C PRO A 56 -9.91 -8.69 -1.71
N TRP A 57 -9.48 -9.06 -2.92
CA TRP A 57 -8.43 -8.35 -3.65
C TRP A 57 -8.96 -7.32 -4.63
N GLN A 58 -10.19 -7.43 -5.13
CA GLN A 58 -10.71 -6.51 -6.15
C GLN A 58 -11.16 -5.17 -5.55
N LEU A 59 -10.28 -4.47 -4.85
CA LEU A 59 -10.61 -3.26 -4.09
C LEU A 59 -11.05 -2.08 -4.98
N HIS A 60 -10.76 -2.13 -6.28
CA HIS A 60 -11.25 -1.17 -7.27
C HIS A 60 -12.74 -1.37 -7.61
N ALA A 61 -13.31 -2.55 -7.32
CA ALA A 61 -14.72 -2.85 -7.57
C ALA A 61 -15.60 -2.39 -6.40
N ASP A 62 -16.83 -2.00 -6.73
CA ASP A 62 -17.80 -1.49 -5.77
C ASP A 62 -18.05 -2.49 -4.63
N GLY A 63 -18.09 -1.99 -3.39
CA GLY A 63 -18.38 -2.78 -2.19
C GLY A 63 -17.22 -3.60 -1.63
N GLN A 64 -16.21 -3.96 -2.44
CA GLN A 64 -15.13 -4.86 -2.00
C GLN A 64 -14.29 -4.30 -0.84
N ALA A 65 -13.98 -3.01 -0.86
CA ALA A 65 -13.27 -2.34 0.25
C ALA A 65 -14.13 -2.23 1.52
N ALA A 66 -15.46 -2.10 1.37
CA ALA A 66 -16.38 -2.08 2.50
C ALA A 66 -16.47 -3.46 3.16
N ASP A 67 -16.58 -4.53 2.37
CA ASP A 67 -16.59 -5.91 2.83
C ASP A 67 -15.29 -6.28 3.55
N ALA A 68 -14.15 -5.84 3.00
CA ALA A 68 -12.84 -5.95 3.64
C ALA A 68 -12.85 -5.30 5.04
N CYS A 69 -13.35 -4.07 5.15
CA CYS A 69 -13.43 -3.36 6.44
C CYS A 69 -14.42 -4.01 7.41
N GLN A 70 -15.53 -4.59 6.94
CA GLN A 70 -16.45 -5.33 7.80
C GLN A 70 -15.76 -6.56 8.42
N GLN A 71 -14.96 -7.29 7.66
CA GLN A 71 -14.20 -8.43 8.17
C GLN A 71 -13.14 -8.02 9.19
N ILE A 72 -12.41 -6.92 8.93
CA ILE A 72 -11.44 -6.35 9.89
C ILE A 72 -12.17 -5.93 11.17
N CYS A 73 -13.29 -5.21 11.04
CA CYS A 73 -14.10 -4.76 12.16
C CYS A 73 -14.58 -5.94 13.02
N HIS A 74 -15.06 -7.01 12.39
CA HIS A 74 -15.51 -8.21 13.08
C HIS A 74 -14.38 -8.89 13.88
N ALA A 75 -13.16 -8.89 13.33
CA ALA A 75 -12.02 -9.55 13.96
C ALA A 75 -11.36 -8.71 15.07
N TRP A 76 -11.16 -7.41 14.83
CA TRP A 76 -10.28 -6.56 15.66
C TRP A 76 -10.92 -5.23 16.11
N CYS A 77 -12.10 -4.86 15.61
CA CYS A 77 -12.85 -3.63 15.93
C CYS A 77 -12.20 -2.28 15.57
N SER A 78 -10.88 -2.25 15.37
CA SER A 78 -10.08 -1.06 15.03
C SER A 78 -9.00 -1.38 14.00
N LEU A 79 -8.32 -0.35 13.51
CA LEU A 79 -7.17 -0.45 12.64
C LEU A 79 -6.10 0.56 13.04
N ASP A 80 -4.84 0.14 13.20
CA ASP A 80 -3.74 1.04 13.58
C ASP A 80 -2.89 1.46 12.38
N GLY A 81 -2.91 0.68 11.31
CA GLY A 81 -2.15 0.94 10.10
C GLY A 81 -2.89 0.55 8.83
N LEU A 82 -2.92 1.45 7.85
CA LEU A 82 -3.30 1.14 6.48
C LEU A 82 -2.07 1.29 5.58
N ILE A 83 -1.71 0.23 4.85
CA ILE A 83 -0.64 0.26 3.85
C ILE A 83 -1.25 0.08 2.46
N LEU A 84 -1.24 1.17 1.70
CA LEU A 84 -1.67 1.19 0.30
C LEU A 84 -0.48 0.84 -0.60
N ASN A 85 -0.32 -0.44 -0.98
CA ASN A 85 0.70 -0.87 -1.93
C ASN A 85 0.24 -0.60 -3.37
N ALA A 86 0.26 0.67 -3.76
CA ALA A 86 -0.27 1.14 -5.04
C ALA A 86 0.66 0.85 -6.24
N GLY A 87 1.75 0.12 -6.06
CA GLY A 87 2.61 -0.38 -7.14
C GLY A 87 2.23 -1.76 -7.66
N THR A 88 1.23 -2.41 -7.05
CA THR A 88 0.83 -3.79 -7.40
C THR A 88 0.25 -3.90 -8.81
N SER A 89 0.36 -5.10 -9.39
CA SER A 89 -0.30 -5.50 -10.63
C SER A 89 -1.52 -6.40 -10.38
N ASP A 90 -1.93 -6.53 -9.11
CA ASP A 90 -3.01 -7.43 -8.70
C ASP A 90 -4.32 -7.15 -9.43
N TYR A 91 -4.61 -5.88 -9.74
CA TYR A 91 -5.87 -5.44 -10.35
C TYR A 91 -5.94 -5.58 -11.87
N LEU A 92 -4.94 -6.17 -12.51
CA LEU A 92 -4.97 -6.43 -13.94
C LEU A 92 -5.78 -7.69 -14.28
N ASP A 93 -6.68 -7.54 -15.25
CA ASP A 93 -7.38 -8.65 -15.93
C ASP A 93 -6.65 -9.02 -17.22
N ALA A 94 -6.03 -10.22 -17.25
CA ALA A 94 -5.45 -10.87 -18.44
C ALA A 94 -4.37 -10.02 -19.20
N PRO A 95 -3.66 -10.55 -20.21
CA PRO A 95 -2.52 -9.85 -20.80
C PRO A 95 -3.02 -8.75 -21.74
N LEU A 96 -3.22 -7.55 -21.20
CA LEU A 96 -3.22 -6.33 -21.98
C LEU A 96 -1.82 -6.14 -22.60
N ALA A 97 -1.73 -5.52 -23.78
CA ALA A 97 -0.46 -5.21 -24.43
C ALA A 97 -0.37 -3.70 -24.74
N GLY A 98 0.83 -3.13 -24.68
CA GLY A 98 1.07 -1.73 -25.01
C GLY A 98 0.79 -0.76 -23.87
N SER A 99 0.52 0.51 -24.21
CA SER A 99 0.28 1.61 -23.27
C SER A 99 -0.93 1.39 -22.36
N ASP A 100 -1.91 0.63 -22.82
CA ASP A 100 -3.22 0.50 -22.17
C ASP A 100 -3.13 -0.32 -20.87
N VAL A 101 -2.14 -1.22 -20.78
CA VAL A 101 -1.79 -1.97 -19.55
C VAL A 101 -1.48 -1.01 -18.42
N PHE A 102 -0.65 -0.02 -18.73
CA PHE A 102 -0.09 0.88 -17.74
C PHE A 102 -1.18 1.79 -17.15
N GLU A 103 -1.99 2.38 -18.01
CA GLU A 103 -3.11 3.22 -17.62
C GLU A 103 -4.13 2.44 -16.77
N ALA A 104 -4.38 1.17 -17.12
CA ALA A 104 -5.24 0.28 -16.33
C ALA A 104 -4.66 0.00 -14.93
N ILE A 105 -3.36 -0.27 -14.80
CA ILE A 105 -2.71 -0.46 -13.49
C ILE A 105 -2.87 0.79 -12.63
N VAL A 106 -2.50 1.95 -13.17
CA VAL A 106 -2.50 3.20 -12.39
C VAL A 106 -3.94 3.58 -11.99
N THR A 107 -4.89 3.49 -12.92
CA THR A 107 -6.31 3.77 -12.65
C THR A 107 -6.88 2.82 -11.59
N SER A 108 -6.66 1.52 -11.73
CA SER A 108 -7.18 0.54 -10.77
C SER A 108 -6.54 0.67 -9.39
N ASN A 109 -5.23 0.93 -9.30
CA ASN A 109 -4.55 1.19 -8.04
C ASN A 109 -5.04 2.48 -7.36
N GLN A 110 -5.32 3.52 -8.15
CA GLN A 110 -5.89 4.76 -7.63
C GLN A 110 -7.28 4.52 -7.04
N VAL A 111 -8.21 3.93 -7.80
CA VAL A 111 -9.58 3.63 -7.32
C VAL A 111 -9.53 2.72 -6.09
N ALA A 112 -8.72 1.66 -6.11
CA ALA A 112 -8.54 0.78 -4.96
C ALA A 112 -8.03 1.52 -3.72
N GLY A 113 -7.06 2.43 -3.87
CA GLY A 113 -6.53 3.24 -2.78
C GLY A 113 -7.57 4.20 -2.19
N GLU A 114 -8.34 4.87 -3.06
CA GLU A 114 -9.43 5.76 -2.68
C GLU A 114 -10.53 5.01 -1.90
N HIS A 115 -10.99 3.89 -2.44
CA HIS A 115 -11.98 3.03 -1.79
C HIS A 115 -11.47 2.50 -0.44
N SER A 116 -10.21 2.07 -0.37
CA SER A 116 -9.61 1.52 0.86
C SER A 116 -9.51 2.58 1.95
N LEU A 117 -8.99 3.77 1.63
CA LEU A 117 -8.86 4.85 2.61
C LEU A 117 -10.22 5.32 3.12
N ALA A 118 -11.19 5.52 2.22
CA ALA A 118 -12.53 5.98 2.58
C ALA A 118 -13.24 5.00 3.54
N ASN A 119 -13.14 3.69 3.27
CA ASN A 119 -13.78 2.66 4.10
C ASN A 119 -13.00 2.33 5.38
N ALA A 120 -11.67 2.47 5.39
CA ALA A 120 -10.85 2.22 6.57
C ALA A 120 -10.96 3.33 7.62
N LEU A 121 -11.36 4.55 7.23
CA LEU A 121 -11.35 5.72 8.11
C LEU A 121 -12.06 5.50 9.45
N PRO A 122 -13.27 4.92 9.53
CA PRO A 122 -13.95 4.66 10.80
C PRO A 122 -13.21 3.68 11.72
N LEU A 123 -12.39 2.77 11.17
CA LEU A 123 -11.57 1.84 11.94
C LEU A 123 -10.26 2.49 12.40
N LEU A 124 -9.64 3.30 11.53
CA LEU A 124 -8.45 4.09 11.85
C LEU A 124 -8.70 5.05 13.01
N LEU A 125 -9.88 5.70 13.04
CA LEU A 125 -10.28 6.59 14.14
C LEU A 125 -10.42 5.89 15.49
N LYS A 126 -10.57 4.56 15.51
CA LYS A 126 -10.61 3.74 16.72
C LYS A 126 -9.25 3.12 17.06
N GLY A 127 -8.28 3.25 16.17
CA GLY A 127 -6.93 2.69 16.34
C GLY A 127 -6.09 3.47 17.33
N GLU A 128 -5.05 2.81 17.82
CA GLU A 128 -4.03 3.40 18.67
C GLU A 128 -2.91 3.99 17.81
N SER A 129 -2.83 5.32 17.82
CA SER A 129 -1.79 6.06 17.09
C SER A 129 -1.81 5.77 15.58
N PRO A 130 -2.99 5.90 14.92
CA PRO A 130 -3.24 5.40 13.57
C PRO A 130 -2.37 6.09 12.51
N GLN A 131 -2.01 5.34 11.46
CA GLN A 131 -1.23 5.86 10.33
C GLN A 131 -1.65 5.24 9.00
N VAL A 132 -1.42 5.98 7.92
CA VAL A 132 -1.54 5.53 6.54
C VAL A 132 -0.19 5.67 5.84
N MET A 133 0.29 4.60 5.22
CA MET A 133 1.46 4.62 4.34
C MET A 133 1.01 4.26 2.93
N ALA A 134 1.21 5.16 1.98
CA ALA A 134 0.98 4.88 0.57
C ALA A 134 2.31 4.69 -0.15
N VAL A 135 2.49 3.50 -0.72
CA VAL A 135 3.72 3.09 -1.39
C VAL A 135 3.51 3.05 -2.89
N PHE A 136 4.32 3.84 -3.59
CA PHE A 136 4.27 4.02 -5.02
C PHE A 136 5.57 3.57 -5.67
N ASN A 137 5.46 2.98 -6.86
CA ASN A 137 6.57 2.75 -7.75
C ASN A 137 6.62 3.85 -8.85
N ARG A 138 7.57 3.80 -9.78
CA ARG A 138 7.69 4.80 -10.86
C ARG A 138 6.46 4.87 -11.75
N TYR A 139 5.66 3.82 -11.81
CA TYR A 139 4.47 3.73 -12.63
C TYR A 139 3.24 4.31 -11.94
N SER A 140 2.95 3.88 -10.72
CA SER A 140 1.85 4.41 -9.91
C SER A 140 2.05 5.86 -9.45
N ALA A 141 3.30 6.35 -9.50
CA ALA A 141 3.61 7.74 -9.21
C ALA A 141 3.45 8.69 -10.41
N LEU A 142 3.21 8.16 -11.63
CA LEU A 142 3.03 8.98 -12.82
C LEU A 142 1.68 9.68 -12.80
N GLN A 143 1.63 10.78 -13.55
CA GLN A 143 0.41 11.50 -13.83
C GLN A 143 -0.38 10.74 -14.91
N LEU A 144 -1.65 10.46 -14.65
CA LEU A 144 -2.63 10.00 -15.62
C LEU A 144 -2.99 11.14 -16.59
N TYR A 145 -3.41 10.80 -17.81
CA TYR A 145 -3.78 11.73 -18.90
C TYR A 145 -2.61 12.54 -19.51
N ALA A 146 -2.93 13.51 -20.36
CA ALA A 146 -1.96 14.23 -21.17
C ALA A 146 -0.85 14.89 -20.32
N PRO A 147 0.45 14.73 -20.68
CA PRO A 147 1.59 15.25 -19.91
C PRO A 147 1.63 16.79 -19.83
N THR A 148 0.74 17.49 -20.54
CA THR A 148 0.58 18.94 -20.52
C THR A 148 -0.36 19.43 -19.41
N GLN A 149 -1.08 18.54 -18.74
CA GLN A 149 -1.96 18.90 -17.63
C GLN A 149 -1.19 19.10 -16.32
N VAL A 150 -1.76 19.86 -15.39
CA VAL A 150 -1.19 20.03 -14.05
C VAL A 150 -1.39 18.73 -13.25
N SER A 151 -0.35 18.29 -12.56
CA SER A 151 -0.45 17.18 -11.60
C SER A 151 -1.33 17.61 -10.43
N ALA A 152 -2.41 16.87 -10.18
CA ALA A 152 -3.42 17.13 -9.17
C ALA A 152 -3.98 15.81 -8.62
N GLY A 153 -4.68 15.82 -7.49
CA GLY A 153 -5.16 14.58 -6.88
C GLY A 153 -5.97 13.66 -7.80
N TRP A 154 -6.77 14.20 -8.72
CA TRP A 154 -7.59 13.41 -9.65
C TRP A 154 -6.80 12.71 -10.76
N ASN A 155 -5.53 13.05 -10.98
CA ASN A 155 -4.66 12.42 -11.99
C ASN A 155 -3.31 11.96 -11.44
N ASN A 156 -3.09 12.05 -10.14
CA ASN A 156 -1.84 11.63 -9.52
C ASN A 156 -2.10 11.20 -8.07
N MET A 157 -2.12 9.89 -7.83
CA MET A 157 -2.41 9.32 -6.52
C MET A 157 -1.43 9.78 -5.41
N PRO A 158 -0.11 9.94 -5.64
CA PRO A 158 0.77 10.55 -4.64
C PRO A 158 0.33 11.96 -4.25
N GLN A 159 -0.04 12.79 -5.22
CA GLN A 159 -0.55 14.14 -4.97
C GLN A 159 -1.89 14.10 -4.22
N TRP A 160 -2.79 13.17 -4.57
CA TRP A 160 -4.04 12.96 -3.84
C TRP A 160 -3.78 12.63 -2.37
N MET A 161 -2.85 11.71 -2.08
CA MET A 161 -2.45 11.38 -0.70
C MET A 161 -1.89 12.60 0.05
N ARG A 162 -1.09 13.44 -0.62
CA ARG A 162 -0.58 14.70 -0.04
C ARG A 162 -1.72 15.67 0.30
N GLU A 163 -2.73 15.76 -0.55
CA GLU A 163 -3.93 16.58 -0.32
C GLU A 163 -4.74 16.08 0.89
N GLN A 164 -4.83 14.76 1.11
CA GLN A 164 -5.52 14.18 2.27
C GLN A 164 -4.79 14.42 3.61
N ARG A 165 -3.47 14.63 3.58
CA ARG A 165 -2.61 14.70 4.77
C ARG A 165 -3.09 15.70 5.81
N LYS A 166 -3.47 16.92 5.40
CA LYS A 166 -3.90 17.96 6.36
C LYS A 166 -5.21 17.57 7.05
N THR A 167 -6.16 17.03 6.30
CA THR A 167 -7.47 16.59 6.81
C THR A 167 -7.31 15.42 7.78
N LEU A 168 -6.55 14.39 7.39
CA LEU A 168 -6.30 13.21 8.22
C LEU A 168 -5.49 13.56 9.48
N LYS A 169 -4.51 14.46 9.38
CA LYS A 169 -3.77 14.94 10.55
C LYS A 169 -4.67 15.64 11.57
N GLY A 170 -5.67 16.40 11.10
CA GLY A 170 -6.69 17.00 11.95
C GLY A 170 -7.55 15.98 12.70
N GLN A 171 -7.58 14.73 12.23
CA GLN A 171 -8.26 13.59 12.86
C GLN A 171 -7.29 12.69 13.66
N GLY A 172 -6.02 13.07 13.79
CA GLY A 172 -5.00 12.30 14.51
C GLY A 172 -4.35 11.17 13.71
N ILE A 173 -4.59 11.09 12.39
CA ILE A 173 -4.03 10.07 11.51
C ILE A 173 -2.86 10.66 10.73
N ASP A 174 -1.68 10.05 10.85
CA ASP A 174 -0.49 10.46 10.08
C ASP A 174 -0.46 9.80 8.70
N VAL A 175 0.09 10.52 7.71
CA VAL A 175 0.18 10.06 6.32
C VAL A 175 1.60 10.15 5.80
N THR A 176 2.16 8.99 5.47
CA THR A 176 3.46 8.84 4.82
C THR A 176 3.27 8.49 3.35
N VAL A 177 3.86 9.28 2.46
CA VAL A 177 3.92 8.99 1.03
C VAL A 177 5.32 8.46 0.71
N VAL A 178 5.39 7.21 0.25
CA VAL A 178 6.63 6.58 -0.23
C VAL A 178 6.61 6.60 -1.74
N SER A 179 7.48 7.37 -2.37
CA SER A 179 7.53 7.48 -3.83
C SER A 179 8.97 7.55 -4.34
N PRO A 180 9.24 7.14 -5.60
CA PRO A 180 10.55 7.38 -6.22
C PRO A 180 10.88 8.87 -6.29
N GLN A 181 12.15 9.21 -6.46
CA GLN A 181 12.55 10.61 -6.59
C GLN A 181 11.87 11.24 -7.81
N SER A 182 11.15 12.33 -7.56
CA SER A 182 10.65 13.18 -8.64
C SER A 182 11.83 13.91 -9.27
N LEU A 183 12.03 13.73 -10.56
CA LEU A 183 12.99 14.53 -11.35
C LEU A 183 12.66 16.03 -11.29
N LYS A 184 11.40 16.40 -11.02
CA LYS A 184 10.93 17.80 -11.00
C LYS A 184 11.04 18.47 -9.62
N THR A 185 11.17 17.70 -8.55
CA THR A 185 11.21 18.24 -7.18
C THR A 185 12.11 17.38 -6.31
N PRO A 186 13.44 17.62 -6.32
CA PRO A 186 14.36 16.88 -5.49
C PRO A 186 14.16 17.27 -4.02
N VAL A 187 13.58 16.37 -3.22
CA VAL A 187 13.36 16.58 -1.78
C VAL A 187 14.51 15.94 -0.98
N THR A 188 15.58 16.73 -0.75
CA THR A 188 16.51 16.67 0.42
C THR A 188 17.30 15.36 0.72
N PRO A 189 18.31 15.33 1.63
CA PRO A 189 19.65 14.76 1.38
C PRO A 189 19.87 13.33 1.89
N ALA A 190 18.83 12.68 2.44
CA ALA A 190 18.94 11.30 2.89
C ALA A 190 18.69 10.36 1.69
N GLN A 191 19.73 10.16 0.89
CA GLN A 191 19.69 9.21 -0.21
C GLN A 191 19.86 7.79 0.32
N ALA A 192 18.82 6.96 0.17
CA ALA A 192 19.03 5.53 0.02
C ALA A 192 19.48 5.30 -1.43
N ILE A 193 20.80 5.36 -1.68
CA ILE A 193 21.39 4.93 -2.96
C ILE A 193 21.17 3.41 -3.05
N PRO A 194 20.60 2.85 -4.13
CA PRO A 194 20.02 1.51 -4.05
C PRO A 194 21.12 0.44 -3.97
N GLU A 195 21.22 -0.20 -2.81
CA GLU A 195 21.43 -1.65 -2.80
C GLU A 195 20.34 -2.30 -3.69
N GLU A 196 20.63 -3.45 -4.29
CA GLU A 196 19.58 -4.23 -4.96
C GLU A 196 18.47 -4.54 -3.95
N TRP A 197 17.35 -3.81 -4.05
CA TRP A 197 16.22 -4.00 -3.17
C TRP A 197 15.59 -5.36 -3.44
N THR A 198 15.51 -6.16 -2.40
CA THR A 198 14.58 -7.30 -2.37
C THR A 198 13.29 -6.86 -1.67
N PRO A 199 12.15 -7.50 -1.97
CA PRO A 199 10.88 -7.23 -1.28
C PRO A 199 11.03 -7.20 0.24
N ARG A 200 11.78 -8.17 0.78
CA ARG A 200 12.06 -8.29 2.20
C ARG A 200 12.84 -7.10 2.75
N ARG A 201 13.94 -6.68 2.11
CA ARG A 201 14.76 -5.54 2.58
C ARG A 201 13.98 -4.22 2.51
N ALA A 202 13.19 -4.03 1.46
CA ALA A 202 12.33 -2.86 1.32
C ALA A 202 11.23 -2.84 2.40
N ALA A 203 10.55 -3.97 2.66
CA ALA A 203 9.59 -4.08 3.75
C ALA A 203 10.22 -3.78 5.12
N GLU A 204 11.40 -4.33 5.38
CA GLU A 204 12.16 -4.07 6.61
C GLU A 204 12.47 -2.58 6.81
N GLU A 205 12.94 -1.89 5.77
CA GLU A 205 13.23 -0.46 5.84
C GLU A 205 11.95 0.37 6.07
N LEU A 206 10.88 0.08 5.32
CA LEU A 206 9.60 0.79 5.49
C LEU A 206 9.03 0.63 6.90
N LEU A 207 9.05 -0.59 7.44
CA LEU A 207 8.57 -0.86 8.80
C LEU A 207 9.49 -0.27 9.88
N ARG A 208 10.80 -0.19 9.62
CA ARG A 208 11.75 0.53 10.50
C ARG A 208 11.49 2.04 10.52
N ARG A 209 11.02 2.60 9.41
CA ARG A 209 10.65 4.02 9.26
C ARG A 209 9.24 4.34 9.77
N TRP A 210 8.35 3.36 9.83
CA TRP A 210 6.95 3.52 10.28
C TRP A 210 6.77 4.32 11.60
N PRO A 211 7.56 4.12 12.67
CA PRO A 211 7.40 4.89 13.90
C PRO A 211 7.82 6.37 13.78
N GLN A 212 8.58 6.73 12.74
CA GLN A 212 9.14 8.08 12.55
C GLN A 212 8.11 9.06 11.97
N ARG A 213 7.02 8.55 11.37
CA ARG A 213 5.91 9.37 10.84
C ARG A 213 6.38 10.40 9.82
N GLU A 214 7.40 10.05 9.03
CA GLU A 214 7.93 10.94 7.99
C GLU A 214 6.84 11.17 6.93
N PRO A 215 6.52 12.42 6.57
CA PRO A 215 5.44 12.70 5.62
C PRO A 215 5.78 12.21 4.21
N GLU A 216 7.08 12.17 3.87
CA GLU A 216 7.61 11.75 2.57
C GLU A 216 8.79 10.81 2.80
N LEU A 217 8.84 9.74 2.01
CA LEU A 217 9.92 8.77 1.95
C LEU A 217 10.29 8.53 0.49
N VAL A 218 11.58 8.37 0.23
CA VAL A 218 12.09 7.98 -1.08
C VAL A 218 12.39 6.49 -1.09
N LEU A 219 11.75 5.75 -1.99
CA LEU A 219 12.12 4.38 -2.32
C LEU A 219 12.40 4.29 -3.82
N GLU A 220 13.67 4.34 -4.19
CA GLU A 220 14.13 4.22 -5.57
C GLU A 220 14.54 2.77 -5.86
N THR A 221 14.04 2.19 -6.97
CA THR A 221 14.44 0.86 -7.43
C THR A 221 15.01 0.92 -8.85
N LEU A 222 16.09 0.16 -9.09
CA LEU A 222 16.71 0.04 -10.41
C LEU A 222 15.87 -0.83 -11.36
N ASP A 223 15.17 -1.81 -10.80
CA ASP A 223 14.26 -2.72 -11.52
C ASP A 223 12.92 -2.75 -10.80
N LEU A 224 11.83 -2.44 -11.48
CA LEU A 224 10.50 -2.43 -10.88
C LEU A 224 10.00 -3.85 -10.60
N SER A 225 10.43 -4.82 -11.39
CA SER A 225 10.03 -6.22 -11.25
C SER A 225 10.61 -6.90 -10.00
N SER A 226 11.67 -6.32 -9.40
CA SER A 226 12.27 -6.82 -8.17
C SER A 226 11.33 -6.69 -6.96
N LEU A 227 10.54 -5.60 -6.91
CA LEU A 227 9.60 -5.32 -5.82
C LEU A 227 8.14 -5.59 -6.20
N TRP A 228 7.79 -5.44 -7.48
CA TRP A 228 6.43 -5.63 -8.01
C TRP A 228 6.48 -6.50 -9.28
N PRO A 229 6.66 -7.82 -9.13
CA PRO A 229 6.65 -8.72 -10.28
C PRO A 229 5.27 -8.70 -10.96
N LEU A 230 5.26 -8.79 -12.28
CA LEU A 230 4.03 -8.99 -13.05
C LEU A 230 3.46 -10.39 -12.77
N PRO A 231 2.13 -10.58 -12.92
CA PRO A 231 1.52 -11.90 -12.78
C PRO A 231 2.18 -12.85 -13.78
N ARG A 232 2.58 -14.04 -13.33
CA ARG A 232 3.06 -15.08 -14.25
C ARG A 232 1.84 -15.60 -15.04
N SER A 233 1.94 -15.56 -16.38
CA SER A 233 0.96 -16.12 -17.32
C SER A 233 0.74 -17.61 -17.12
#